data_AF-A0A7X0Y080-F1
#
_entry.id   AF-A0A7X0Y080-F1
#
_cell.length_a   1.000
_cell.length_b   1.000
_cell.length_c   1.000
_cell.angle_alpha   90.00
_cell.angle_beta   90.00
_cell.angle_gamma   90.00
#
_symmetry.space_group_name_H-M   'P 1'
#
loop_
_entity.id
_entity.type
_entity.pdbx_description
1 polymer ?
#
loop_
_entity_poly.entity_id
_entity_poly.type
_entity_poly.pdbx_seq_one_letter_code
_entity_poly.pdbx_strand_id
1 'polypeptide(L)'
;MRKTTKLGVSVLTAAAVLLTPVSLSLGESASSTVAQAAEVKTVTVTTFAELKSALETSPTDVISIGADITATSDIVIPGQHNPTIQGNNHTLDMGKYVINAKQAGAVAIENLTATSTGSYGIYRSDQPSQLLFTNLTFTGKQVAYLPKGSVSFYGTTNIETTSTLEIAKVNLLIFGANSNFSAKTTADAFLMAQANPKVYVNNNATVNVTSAKKVFNMTGATPFFATEAGSKLTTTSVDVALYMNGKANFGANSSTEFNQDANGTTGLIYASTGLDVGKDANFVLNGGAKSVQLIKSAKSVISFNDVANVALTSNNAKGNVFYLGSGSFVQFDSPQTLTLGTKTTDAIYTAKNLRASLAVSGTNLSVQSFANDNSIVSYDFKSMGSFKLTK
;
A
#
# COMPACT_ATOMS: atom_id res chain seq x y z
N MET A 1 -57.13 -7.35 37.98
CA MET A 1 -56.02 -6.47 37.57
C MET A 1 -55.15 -7.21 36.56
N ARG A 2 -55.29 -6.90 35.25
CA ARG A 2 -54.44 -7.44 34.18
C ARG A 2 -53.37 -6.40 33.85
N LYS A 3 -52.09 -6.76 34.00
CA LYS A 3 -50.95 -5.95 33.53
C LYS A 3 -50.82 -6.13 32.01
N THR A 4 -51.01 -5.06 31.26
CA THR A 4 -50.62 -4.97 29.85
C THR A 4 -49.18 -4.42 29.78
N THR A 5 -48.25 -5.28 29.40
CA THR A 5 -46.87 -4.89 29.11
C THR A 5 -46.84 -4.33 27.68
N LYS A 6 -46.56 -3.02 27.53
CA LYS A 6 -46.22 -2.43 26.24
C LYS A 6 -44.80 -2.87 25.87
N LEU A 7 -44.64 -3.60 24.77
CA LEU A 7 -43.34 -3.76 24.11
C LEU A 7 -42.98 -2.40 23.49
N GLY A 8 -41.99 -1.74 24.07
CA GLY A 8 -41.34 -0.60 23.46
C GLY A 8 -40.44 -1.09 22.32
N VAL A 9 -40.70 -0.60 21.12
CA VAL A 9 -39.83 -0.72 19.95
C VAL A 9 -38.47 -0.12 20.34
N SER A 10 -37.45 -0.98 20.43
CA SER A 10 -36.06 -0.55 20.59
C SER A 10 -35.63 0.11 19.29
N VAL A 11 -35.61 1.44 19.29
CA VAL A 11 -34.88 2.22 18.28
C VAL A 11 -33.42 1.92 18.52
N LEU A 12 -32.84 1.11 17.63
CA LEU A 12 -31.41 0.86 17.56
C LEU A 12 -30.77 2.22 17.25
N THR A 13 -30.24 2.87 18.29
CA THR A 13 -29.46 4.09 18.16
C THR A 13 -28.27 3.79 17.27
N ALA A 14 -28.30 4.32 16.05
CA ALA A 14 -27.14 4.41 15.19
C ALA A 14 -26.05 5.15 15.98
N ALA A 15 -25.06 4.41 16.45
CA ALA A 15 -23.83 5.00 16.93
C ALA A 15 -23.17 5.63 15.71
N ALA A 16 -23.43 6.92 15.49
CA ALA A 16 -22.59 7.76 14.66
C ALA A 16 -21.20 7.71 15.29
N VAL A 17 -20.32 6.89 14.73
CA VAL A 17 -18.90 7.01 14.95
C VAL A 17 -18.56 8.38 14.37
N LEU A 18 -18.53 9.41 15.22
CA LEU A 18 -17.86 10.66 14.91
C LEU A 18 -16.41 10.27 14.61
N LEU A 19 -16.09 10.13 13.32
CA LEU A 19 -14.73 10.28 12.85
C LEU A 19 -14.38 11.74 13.14
N THR A 20 -13.84 12.00 14.32
CA THR A 20 -13.03 13.20 14.50
C THR A 20 -11.97 13.14 13.41
N PRO A 21 -11.83 14.19 12.58
CA PRO A 21 -10.68 14.24 11.69
C PRO A 21 -9.46 14.14 12.60
N VAL A 22 -8.70 13.05 12.49
CA VAL A 22 -7.36 13.01 13.04
C VAL A 22 -6.56 13.99 12.20
N SER A 23 -6.67 15.27 12.57
CA SER A 23 -5.66 16.25 12.28
C SER A 23 -4.40 15.74 12.95
N LEU A 24 -3.53 15.10 12.18
CA LEU A 24 -2.11 15.07 12.48
C LEU A 24 -1.66 16.54 12.47
N SER A 25 -1.75 17.18 13.64
CA SER A 25 -1.26 18.54 13.83
C SER A 25 0.27 18.51 13.79
N LEU A 26 0.82 19.04 12.71
CA LEU A 26 2.15 19.65 12.74
C LEU A 26 1.91 21.14 12.97
N GLY A 27 2.62 21.70 13.94
CA GLY A 27 2.27 22.94 14.64
C GLY A 27 2.10 24.18 13.75
N GLU A 28 1.15 25.03 14.15
CA GLU A 28 1.33 26.39 14.69
C GLU A 28 0.01 27.17 14.61
N SER A 29 -0.43 27.67 15.77
CA SER A 29 -1.31 28.83 15.97
C SER A 29 -2.65 28.87 15.23
N ALA A 30 -3.67 28.19 15.77
CA ALA A 30 -5.07 28.42 15.40
C ALA A 30 -5.74 29.43 16.35
N SER A 31 -6.07 30.61 15.82
CA SER A 31 -6.99 31.57 16.42
C SER A 31 -8.37 30.94 16.58
N SER A 32 -8.96 31.05 17.78
CA SER A 32 -10.25 30.48 18.14
C SER A 32 -11.41 31.31 17.58
N THR A 33 -11.89 30.96 16.40
CA THR A 33 -13.26 31.27 15.98
C THR A 33 -14.10 30.00 16.11
N VAL A 34 -14.97 29.98 17.12
CA VAL A 34 -15.95 28.91 17.33
C VAL A 34 -16.99 29.02 16.22
N ALA A 35 -16.78 28.31 15.12
CA ALA A 35 -17.81 28.12 14.11
C ALA A 35 -18.88 27.20 14.71
N GLN A 36 -20.11 27.71 14.80
CA GLN A 36 -21.28 26.94 15.18
C GLN A 36 -21.44 25.79 14.18
N ALA A 37 -21.22 24.56 14.63
CA ALA A 37 -21.30 23.39 13.76
C ALA A 37 -22.72 23.29 13.18
N ALA A 38 -22.84 23.36 11.86
CA ALA A 38 -24.11 23.09 11.17
C ALA A 38 -24.61 21.69 11.57
N GLU A 39 -25.91 21.57 11.84
CA GLU A 39 -26.54 20.30 12.18
C GLU A 39 -26.37 19.33 10.99
N VAL A 40 -25.65 18.23 11.21
CA VAL A 40 -25.45 17.17 10.21
C VAL A 40 -26.77 16.44 10.02
N LYS A 41 -27.33 16.46 8.81
CA LYS A 41 -28.57 15.76 8.48
C LYS A 41 -28.29 14.44 7.78
N THR A 42 -29.18 13.46 8.00
CA THR A 42 -29.21 12.24 7.20
C THR A 42 -30.26 12.39 6.12
N VAL A 43 -29.86 12.25 4.85
CA VAL A 43 -30.73 12.32 3.68
C VAL A 43 -30.74 10.95 2.99
N THR A 44 -31.91 10.32 2.88
CA THR A 44 -32.05 9.08 2.11
C THR A 44 -32.24 9.40 0.62
N VAL A 45 -31.49 8.73 -0.24
CA VAL A 45 -31.56 8.89 -1.70
C VAL A 45 -31.83 7.54 -2.36
N THR A 46 -32.74 7.51 -3.33
CA THR A 46 -33.15 6.29 -4.05
C THR A 46 -32.95 6.41 -5.57
N THR A 47 -32.65 7.61 -6.05
CA THR A 47 -32.41 7.91 -7.45
C THR A 47 -31.11 8.68 -7.64
N PHE A 48 -30.59 8.66 -8.87
CA PHE A 48 -29.41 9.45 -9.21
C PHE A 48 -29.61 10.96 -9.04
N ALA A 49 -30.80 11.49 -9.35
CA ALA A 49 -31.09 12.91 -9.21
C ALA A 49 -31.02 13.36 -7.74
N GLU A 50 -31.52 12.54 -6.82
CA GLU A 50 -31.44 12.78 -5.37
C GLU A 50 -30.00 12.71 -4.87
N LEU A 51 -29.23 11.69 -5.28
CA LEU A 51 -27.81 11.56 -4.94
C LEU A 51 -27.00 12.75 -5.45
N LYS A 52 -27.21 13.15 -6.71
CA LYS A 52 -26.57 14.31 -7.32
C LYS A 52 -26.90 15.59 -6.54
N SER A 53 -28.18 15.85 -6.29
CA SER A 53 -28.59 17.03 -5.52
C SER A 53 -27.93 17.04 -4.14
N ALA A 54 -27.99 15.93 -3.41
CA ALA A 54 -27.42 15.83 -2.07
C ALA A 54 -25.91 16.12 -2.08
N LEU A 55 -25.14 15.53 -3.00
CA LEU A 55 -23.70 15.78 -3.08
C LEU A 55 -23.35 17.21 -3.51
N GLU A 56 -24.16 17.84 -4.34
CA GLU A 56 -23.92 19.20 -4.86
C GLU A 56 -24.37 20.31 -3.91
N THR A 57 -25.31 20.03 -3.00
CA THR A 57 -25.87 21.05 -2.10
C THR A 57 -25.54 20.85 -0.63
N SER A 58 -25.21 19.63 -0.20
CA SER A 58 -25.00 19.31 1.21
C SER A 58 -23.51 19.19 1.55
N PRO A 59 -22.90 20.18 2.23
CA PRO A 59 -21.48 20.17 2.51
C PRO A 59 -21.06 19.18 3.60
N THR A 60 -21.95 18.73 4.49
CA THR A 60 -21.57 17.91 5.65
C THR A 60 -22.55 16.77 5.95
N ASP A 61 -23.57 16.55 5.11
CA ASP A 61 -24.63 15.60 5.40
C ASP A 61 -24.18 14.14 5.25
N VAL A 62 -24.92 13.25 5.92
CA VAL A 62 -24.87 11.81 5.69
C VAL A 62 -25.88 11.47 4.60
N ILE A 63 -25.41 10.89 3.51
CA ILE A 63 -26.23 10.51 2.35
C ILE A 63 -26.41 8.99 2.38
N SER A 64 -27.63 8.55 2.71
CA SER A 64 -27.98 7.13 2.83
C SER A 64 -28.60 6.63 1.53
N ILE A 65 -27.91 5.73 0.82
CA ILE A 65 -28.43 5.11 -0.41
C ILE A 65 -29.46 4.06 -0.02
N GLY A 66 -30.67 4.17 -0.56
CA GLY A 66 -31.82 3.28 -0.29
C GLY A 66 -32.22 2.38 -1.46
N ALA A 67 -31.52 2.48 -2.60
CA ALA A 67 -31.71 1.63 -3.76
C ALA A 67 -30.43 1.61 -4.60
N ASP A 68 -30.29 0.63 -5.51
CA ASP A 68 -29.22 0.68 -6.50
C ASP A 68 -29.41 1.88 -7.43
N ILE A 69 -28.31 2.59 -7.72
CA ILE A 69 -28.33 3.86 -8.48
C ILE A 69 -27.41 3.74 -9.70
N THR A 70 -27.92 4.11 -10.87
CA THR A 70 -27.13 4.29 -12.09
C THR A 70 -26.98 5.77 -12.42
N ALA A 71 -25.75 6.21 -12.62
CA ALA A 71 -25.44 7.60 -12.97
C ALA A 71 -25.85 7.95 -14.39
N THR A 72 -26.47 9.13 -14.55
CA THR A 72 -26.89 9.64 -15.86
C THR A 72 -26.11 10.88 -16.30
N SER A 73 -25.30 11.47 -15.42
CA SER A 73 -24.37 12.57 -15.69
C SER A 73 -23.27 12.63 -14.63
N ASP A 74 -22.30 13.54 -14.80
CA ASP A 74 -21.33 13.83 -13.75
C ASP A 74 -22.01 14.53 -12.55
N ILE A 75 -21.45 14.31 -11.36
CA ILE A 75 -21.80 15.04 -10.14
C ILE A 75 -20.67 16.04 -9.87
N VAL A 76 -20.98 17.33 -9.75
CA VAL A 76 -19.96 18.39 -9.54
C VAL A 76 -20.11 18.98 -8.14
N ILE A 77 -19.21 18.60 -7.24
CA ILE A 77 -19.15 19.18 -5.89
C ILE A 77 -18.49 20.57 -5.99
N PRO A 78 -19.25 21.68 -5.84
CA PRO A 78 -18.78 23.01 -6.24
C PRO A 78 -17.90 23.68 -5.18
N GLY A 79 -18.11 23.34 -3.91
CA GLY A 79 -17.41 23.90 -2.75
C GLY A 79 -16.61 22.85 -1.97
N GLN A 80 -16.07 23.26 -0.83
CA GLN A 80 -15.49 22.35 0.14
C GLN A 80 -16.61 21.55 0.82
N HIS A 81 -16.80 20.30 0.41
CA HIS A 81 -17.76 19.38 1.01
C HIS A 81 -17.03 18.21 1.67
N ASN A 82 -17.59 17.73 2.79
CA ASN A 82 -17.14 16.58 3.55
C ASN A 82 -18.30 15.59 3.87
N PRO A 83 -19.06 15.10 2.87
CA PRO A 83 -20.17 14.20 3.09
C PRO A 83 -19.70 12.78 3.41
N THR A 84 -20.57 12.05 4.10
CA THR A 84 -20.46 10.58 4.24
C THR A 84 -21.56 9.93 3.42
N ILE A 85 -21.19 9.12 2.42
CA ILE A 85 -22.12 8.32 1.63
C ILE A 85 -22.21 6.92 2.24
N GLN A 86 -23.36 6.58 2.82
CA GLN A 86 -23.68 5.25 3.30
C GLN A 86 -24.34 4.46 2.16
N GLY A 87 -23.57 3.58 1.54
CA GLY A 87 -24.04 2.73 0.43
C GLY A 87 -25.05 1.68 0.86
N ASN A 88 -25.11 1.30 2.14
CA ASN A 88 -26.02 0.28 2.67
C ASN A 88 -26.04 -1.04 1.88
N ASN A 89 -24.89 -1.42 1.33
CA ASN A 89 -24.69 -2.57 0.44
C ASN A 89 -25.39 -2.49 -0.92
N HIS A 90 -25.88 -1.32 -1.31
CA HIS A 90 -26.39 -1.06 -2.66
C HIS A 90 -25.26 -0.89 -3.68
N THR A 91 -25.65 -0.92 -4.95
CA THR A 91 -24.77 -0.67 -6.08
C THR A 91 -24.87 0.78 -6.56
N LEU A 92 -23.72 1.43 -6.76
CA LEU A 92 -23.59 2.67 -7.51
C LEU A 92 -22.85 2.40 -8.83
N ASP A 93 -23.60 2.36 -9.93
CA ASP A 93 -23.01 2.28 -11.27
C ASP A 93 -22.75 3.68 -11.82
N MET A 94 -21.48 4.10 -11.83
CA MET A 94 -21.09 5.38 -12.36
C MET A 94 -21.04 5.40 -13.89
N GLY A 95 -21.07 4.24 -14.57
CA GLY A 95 -20.90 4.17 -16.01
C GLY A 95 -19.66 4.94 -16.45
N LYS A 96 -19.81 5.89 -17.38
CA LYS A 96 -18.73 6.76 -17.86
C LYS A 96 -18.52 8.03 -17.01
N TYR A 97 -19.41 8.28 -16.06
CA TYR A 97 -19.49 9.52 -15.30
C TYR A 97 -18.64 9.48 -14.02
N VAL A 98 -18.50 10.62 -13.35
CA VAL A 98 -17.64 10.76 -12.17
C VAL A 98 -18.22 11.74 -11.14
N ILE A 99 -17.88 11.54 -9.86
CA ILE A 99 -18.01 12.55 -8.80
C ILE A 99 -16.77 13.44 -8.84
N ASN A 100 -16.96 14.72 -9.18
CA ASN A 100 -15.88 15.67 -9.44
C ASN A 100 -15.86 16.79 -8.41
N ALA A 101 -14.89 16.78 -7.50
CA ALA A 101 -14.72 17.84 -6.51
C ALA A 101 -13.87 18.99 -7.04
N LYS A 102 -14.39 20.23 -6.92
CA LYS A 102 -13.72 21.45 -7.40
C LYS A 102 -12.88 22.15 -6.35
N GLN A 103 -13.09 21.85 -5.07
CA GLN A 103 -12.32 22.37 -3.94
C GLN A 103 -11.78 21.22 -3.07
N ALA A 104 -10.80 21.53 -2.22
CA ALA A 104 -10.32 20.59 -1.22
C ALA A 104 -11.46 20.26 -0.23
N GLY A 105 -11.58 18.99 0.15
CA GLY A 105 -12.64 18.44 0.99
C GLY A 105 -12.41 16.95 1.24
N ALA A 106 -13.24 16.32 2.07
CA ALA A 106 -13.07 14.94 2.50
C ALA A 106 -14.36 14.11 2.31
N VAL A 107 -14.42 13.28 1.29
CA VAL A 107 -15.59 12.42 1.04
C VAL A 107 -15.35 11.04 1.65
N ALA A 108 -16.28 10.56 2.46
CA ALA A 108 -16.30 9.18 2.94
C ALA A 108 -17.37 8.37 2.21
N ILE A 109 -17.07 7.13 1.85
CA ILE A 109 -17.97 6.20 1.16
C ILE A 109 -17.91 4.85 1.89
N GLU A 110 -19.05 4.36 2.33
CA GLU A 110 -19.15 3.19 3.19
C GLU A 110 -20.09 2.13 2.60
N ASN A 111 -19.75 0.85 2.75
CA ASN A 111 -20.63 -0.29 2.44
C ASN A 111 -21.23 -0.20 1.03
N LEU A 112 -20.39 -0.09 0.01
CA LEU A 112 -20.82 0.18 -1.36
C LEU A 112 -20.24 -0.86 -2.34
N THR A 113 -21.08 -1.35 -3.25
CA THR A 113 -20.61 -1.95 -4.50
C THR A 113 -20.62 -0.87 -5.58
N ALA A 114 -19.52 -0.69 -6.30
CA ALA A 114 -19.43 0.35 -7.32
C ALA A 114 -18.85 -0.17 -8.63
N THR A 115 -19.38 0.33 -9.75
CA THR A 115 -18.86 0.04 -11.09
C THR A 115 -18.54 1.33 -11.84
N SER A 116 -17.50 1.31 -12.67
CA SER A 116 -17.18 2.45 -13.54
C SER A 116 -16.45 2.02 -14.81
N THR A 117 -16.95 2.49 -15.95
CA THR A 117 -16.33 2.37 -17.27
C THR A 117 -15.61 3.66 -17.71
N GLY A 118 -15.71 4.72 -16.91
CA GLY A 118 -15.07 6.02 -17.13
C GLY A 118 -13.58 6.03 -16.79
N SER A 119 -12.83 6.96 -17.39
CA SER A 119 -11.37 7.05 -17.22
C SER A 119 -10.92 7.65 -15.89
N TYR A 120 -11.84 8.11 -15.04
CA TYR A 120 -11.55 8.71 -13.73
C TYR A 120 -12.21 7.96 -12.56
N GLY A 121 -12.81 6.81 -12.85
CA GLY A 121 -13.42 5.98 -11.82
C GLY A 121 -14.68 6.54 -11.20
N ILE A 122 -14.79 6.41 -9.89
CA ILE A 122 -15.91 6.92 -9.09
C ILE A 122 -15.68 8.40 -8.75
N TYR A 123 -14.44 8.75 -8.39
CA TYR A 123 -14.13 10.04 -7.78
C TYR A 123 -12.89 10.68 -8.40
N ARG A 124 -13.00 11.97 -8.71
CA ARG A 124 -11.91 12.80 -9.21
C ARG A 124 -11.79 14.11 -8.44
N SER A 125 -10.54 14.51 -8.19
CA SER A 125 -10.20 15.87 -7.78
C SER A 125 -8.80 16.26 -8.26
N ASP A 126 -8.65 17.48 -8.75
CA ASP A 126 -7.34 18.09 -9.04
C ASP A 126 -6.82 18.94 -7.85
N GLN A 127 -7.58 18.93 -6.75
CA GLN A 127 -7.30 19.58 -5.46
C GLN A 127 -6.75 18.55 -4.44
N PRO A 128 -6.15 18.99 -3.32
CA PRO A 128 -5.70 18.09 -2.27
C PRO A 128 -6.89 17.55 -1.43
N SER A 129 -7.85 16.90 -2.08
CA SER A 129 -9.02 16.28 -1.46
C SER A 129 -8.68 14.92 -0.85
N GLN A 130 -9.51 14.47 0.09
CA GLN A 130 -9.40 13.17 0.74
C GLN A 130 -10.60 12.30 0.35
N LEU A 131 -10.34 11.04 0.05
CA LEU A 131 -11.35 10.04 -0.21
C LEU A 131 -11.13 8.85 0.72
N LEU A 132 -12.17 8.50 1.48
CA LEU A 132 -12.13 7.39 2.42
C LEU A 132 -13.15 6.34 1.97
N PHE A 133 -12.71 5.09 1.88
CA PHE A 133 -13.56 3.94 1.63
C PHE A 133 -13.60 3.03 2.84
N THR A 134 -14.79 2.65 3.28
CA THR A 134 -14.99 1.58 4.27
C THR A 134 -15.87 0.51 3.63
N ASN A 135 -15.39 -0.73 3.52
CA ASN A 135 -16.16 -1.83 2.91
C ASN A 135 -16.58 -1.54 1.45
N LEU A 136 -15.61 -1.49 0.53
CA LEU A 136 -15.83 -1.24 -0.89
C LEU A 136 -15.67 -2.53 -1.72
N THR A 137 -16.62 -2.81 -2.61
CA THR A 137 -16.38 -3.70 -3.75
C THR A 137 -16.39 -2.87 -5.03
N PHE A 138 -15.33 -2.93 -5.83
CA PHE A 138 -15.23 -2.16 -7.06
C PHE A 138 -14.84 -3.00 -8.26
N THR A 139 -15.52 -2.76 -9.38
CA THR A 139 -15.12 -3.28 -10.71
C THR A 139 -15.13 -2.14 -11.72
N GLY A 140 -14.01 -1.91 -12.41
CA GLY A 140 -13.98 -0.85 -13.40
C GLY A 140 -12.60 -0.50 -13.94
N LYS A 141 -12.48 0.70 -14.52
CA LYS A 141 -11.19 1.13 -15.11
C LYS A 141 -10.20 1.73 -14.13
N GLN A 142 -10.69 2.48 -13.15
CA GLN A 142 -9.92 3.18 -12.13
C GLN A 142 -10.89 3.42 -10.95
N VAL A 143 -10.43 3.35 -9.70
CA VAL A 143 -11.27 3.68 -8.53
C VAL A 143 -11.34 5.19 -8.36
N ALA A 144 -10.17 5.85 -8.39
CA ALA A 144 -10.09 7.27 -8.13
C ALA A 144 -8.89 7.98 -8.81
N TYR A 145 -9.10 9.24 -9.17
CA TYR A 145 -8.09 10.15 -9.69
C TYR A 145 -7.94 11.36 -8.76
N LEU A 146 -6.97 11.31 -7.83
CA LEU A 146 -6.66 12.40 -6.90
C LEU A 146 -5.15 12.67 -6.86
N PRO A 147 -4.51 13.11 -7.96
CA PRO A 147 -3.05 13.22 -8.02
C PRO A 147 -2.42 14.05 -6.88
N LYS A 148 -3.13 15.03 -6.31
CA LYS A 148 -2.65 15.83 -5.15
C LYS A 148 -3.27 15.41 -3.81
N GLY A 149 -4.23 14.50 -3.83
CA GLY A 149 -5.05 14.12 -2.70
C GLY A 149 -4.66 12.77 -2.10
N SER A 150 -5.56 12.24 -1.27
CA SER A 150 -5.39 10.96 -0.58
C SER A 150 -6.53 10.00 -0.84
N VAL A 151 -6.20 8.70 -0.84
CA VAL A 151 -7.18 7.61 -0.72
C VAL A 151 -6.83 6.75 0.48
N SER A 152 -7.84 6.48 1.31
CA SER A 152 -7.73 5.58 2.45
C SER A 152 -8.72 4.43 2.34
N PHE A 153 -8.26 3.20 2.56
CA PHE A 153 -9.08 1.99 2.54
C PHE A 153 -9.20 1.39 3.94
N TYR A 154 -10.43 1.22 4.41
CA TYR A 154 -10.79 0.62 5.70
C TYR A 154 -11.76 -0.55 5.50
N GLY A 155 -11.90 -1.38 6.54
CA GLY A 155 -12.74 -2.58 6.48
C GLY A 155 -12.27 -3.53 5.38
N THR A 156 -13.22 -4.20 4.72
CA THR A 156 -12.94 -5.16 3.65
C THR A 156 -13.12 -4.51 2.28
N THR A 157 -12.02 -4.30 1.55
CA THR A 157 -12.04 -3.72 0.21
C THR A 157 -11.58 -4.72 -0.85
N ASN A 158 -12.37 -4.90 -1.91
CA ASN A 158 -12.05 -5.73 -3.07
C ASN A 158 -12.12 -4.90 -4.35
N ILE A 159 -11.04 -4.87 -5.13
CA ILE A 159 -10.95 -4.10 -6.38
C ILE A 159 -10.52 -5.01 -7.54
N GLU A 160 -11.26 -4.98 -8.64
CA GLU A 160 -10.85 -5.58 -9.90
C GLU A 160 -10.86 -4.55 -11.03
N THR A 161 -9.74 -4.45 -11.74
CA THR A 161 -9.60 -3.58 -12.90
C THR A 161 -8.95 -4.32 -14.08
N THR A 162 -9.47 -4.10 -15.28
CA THR A 162 -8.97 -4.71 -16.53
C THR A 162 -8.51 -3.66 -17.55
N SER A 163 -8.24 -2.45 -17.06
CA SER A 163 -7.88 -1.27 -17.84
C SER A 163 -6.36 -1.11 -17.99
N THR A 164 -5.95 -0.18 -18.86
CA THR A 164 -4.57 0.31 -18.91
C THR A 164 -4.30 1.42 -17.90
N LEU A 165 -5.33 1.91 -17.22
CA LEU A 165 -5.26 2.90 -16.15
C LEU A 165 -4.98 2.22 -14.81
N GLU A 166 -4.27 2.92 -13.95
CA GLU A 166 -4.02 2.51 -12.57
C GLU A 166 -5.30 2.43 -11.73
N ILE A 167 -5.29 1.57 -10.69
CA ILE A 167 -6.39 1.50 -9.71
C ILE A 167 -6.63 2.88 -9.11
N ALA A 168 -5.56 3.57 -8.71
CA ALA A 168 -5.67 4.95 -8.27
C ALA A 168 -4.41 5.75 -8.57
N LYS A 169 -4.61 7.02 -8.93
CA LYS A 169 -3.56 8.03 -8.98
C LYS A 169 -3.70 8.97 -7.80
N VAL A 170 -2.74 8.93 -6.88
CA VAL A 170 -2.82 9.62 -5.58
C VAL A 170 -1.49 10.22 -5.19
N ASN A 171 -1.49 11.12 -4.19
CA ASN A 171 -0.26 11.51 -3.50
C ASN A 171 -0.08 10.76 -2.17
N LEU A 172 -1.18 10.41 -1.51
CA LEU A 172 -1.18 9.66 -0.25
C LEU A 172 -2.10 8.44 -0.36
N LEU A 173 -1.56 7.27 -0.05
CA LEU A 173 -2.30 6.01 0.00
C LEU A 173 -2.21 5.43 1.42
N ILE A 174 -3.35 5.13 2.01
CA ILE A 174 -3.43 4.55 3.35
C ILE A 174 -4.25 3.26 3.28
N PHE A 175 -3.64 2.14 3.67
CA PHE A 175 -4.38 0.95 4.07
C PHE A 175 -4.58 1.04 5.58
N GLY A 176 -5.82 1.32 5.98
CA GLY A 176 -6.19 1.61 7.36
C GLY A 176 -5.92 0.45 8.32
N ALA A 177 -5.81 0.76 9.61
CA ALA A 177 -5.53 -0.25 10.62
C ALA A 177 -6.62 -1.35 10.63
N ASN A 178 -6.21 -2.60 10.76
CA ASN A 178 -7.09 -3.78 10.72
C ASN A 178 -7.91 -3.93 9.41
N SER A 179 -7.55 -3.23 8.33
CA SER A 179 -8.21 -3.39 7.03
C SER A 179 -7.85 -4.72 6.36
N ASN A 180 -8.72 -5.19 5.47
CA ASN A 180 -8.45 -6.28 4.55
C ASN A 180 -8.66 -5.77 3.12
N PHE A 181 -7.56 -5.58 2.40
CA PHE A 181 -7.56 -5.05 1.05
C PHE A 181 -7.09 -6.11 0.06
N SER A 182 -7.85 -6.31 -1.00
CA SER A 182 -7.48 -7.15 -2.14
C SER A 182 -7.69 -6.39 -3.43
N ALA A 183 -6.69 -6.41 -4.31
CA ALA A 183 -6.83 -5.83 -5.63
C ALA A 183 -6.15 -6.63 -6.75
N LYS A 184 -6.76 -6.57 -7.94
CA LYS A 184 -6.21 -7.13 -9.18
C LYS A 184 -6.28 -6.09 -10.30
N THR A 185 -5.18 -5.92 -11.03
CA THR A 185 -5.10 -4.99 -12.15
C THR A 185 -4.20 -5.48 -13.30
N THR A 186 -4.54 -5.07 -14.52
CA THR A 186 -3.71 -5.23 -15.72
C THR A 186 -2.75 -4.05 -15.98
N ALA A 187 -2.78 -3.01 -15.16
CA ALA A 187 -1.92 -1.84 -15.24
C ALA A 187 -1.00 -1.74 -14.01
N ASP A 188 -0.37 -0.57 -13.82
CA ASP A 188 0.21 -0.25 -12.51
C ASP A 188 -0.92 -0.21 -11.47
N ALA A 189 -0.73 -0.70 -10.25
CA ALA A 189 -1.78 -0.60 -9.23
C ALA A 189 -1.95 0.84 -8.76
N PHE A 190 -0.88 1.46 -8.26
CA PHE A 190 -0.94 2.80 -7.70
C PHE A 190 0.16 3.69 -8.30
N LEU A 191 -0.26 4.81 -8.90
CA LEU A 191 0.64 5.81 -9.45
C LEU A 191 0.71 7.03 -8.54
N MET A 192 1.92 7.38 -8.10
CA MET A 192 2.17 8.48 -7.18
C MET A 192 3.34 9.33 -7.68
N ALA A 193 3.02 10.36 -8.46
CA ALA A 193 4.00 11.15 -9.23
C ALA A 193 4.23 12.59 -8.72
N GLN A 194 3.56 13.00 -7.65
CA GLN A 194 3.81 14.30 -7.02
C GLN A 194 5.14 14.31 -6.25
N ALA A 195 5.58 15.48 -5.78
CA ALA A 195 6.89 15.63 -5.15
C ALA A 195 7.10 14.72 -3.92
N ASN A 196 6.09 14.54 -3.07
CA ASN A 196 6.24 13.90 -1.75
C ASN A 196 5.20 12.79 -1.54
N PRO A 197 5.23 11.72 -2.35
CA PRO A 197 4.22 10.69 -2.30
C PRO A 197 4.42 9.81 -1.07
N LYS A 198 3.31 9.34 -0.48
CA LYS A 198 3.34 8.55 0.75
C LYS A 198 2.45 7.33 0.67
N VAL A 199 2.96 6.19 1.12
CA VAL A 199 2.20 4.95 1.32
C VAL A 199 2.34 4.49 2.75
N TYR A 200 1.21 4.16 3.38
CA TYR A 200 1.15 3.56 4.70
C TYR A 200 0.35 2.26 4.65
N VAL A 201 0.96 1.18 5.14
CA VAL A 201 0.26 -0.08 5.47
C VAL A 201 0.17 -0.15 7.00
N ASN A 202 -0.96 0.29 7.55
CA ASN A 202 -1.09 0.52 8.99
C ASN A 202 -1.18 -0.78 9.79
N ASN A 203 -1.13 -0.63 11.12
CA ASN A 203 -1.14 -1.72 12.07
C ASN A 203 -2.21 -2.78 11.76
N ASN A 204 -1.79 -4.05 11.72
CA ASN A 204 -2.64 -5.21 11.45
C ASN A 204 -3.42 -5.19 10.12
N ALA A 205 -3.14 -4.26 9.19
CA ALA A 205 -3.73 -4.28 7.87
C ALA A 205 -3.26 -5.52 7.09
N THR A 206 -4.15 -6.15 6.34
CA THR A 206 -3.82 -7.22 5.39
C THR A 206 -4.07 -6.70 3.98
N VAL A 207 -3.02 -6.64 3.16
CA VAL A 207 -3.03 -6.04 1.82
C VAL A 207 -2.50 -7.04 0.81
N ASN A 208 -3.33 -7.39 -0.17
CA ASN A 208 -3.00 -8.29 -1.26
C ASN A 208 -3.18 -7.57 -2.59
N VAL A 209 -2.12 -7.43 -3.39
CA VAL A 209 -2.20 -6.73 -4.69
C VAL A 209 -1.56 -7.54 -5.79
N THR A 210 -2.33 -7.87 -6.83
CA THR A 210 -1.82 -8.45 -8.08
C THR A 210 -1.85 -7.40 -9.19
N SER A 211 -0.70 -7.09 -9.78
CA SER A 211 -0.56 -6.14 -10.88
C SER A 211 0.20 -6.78 -12.05
N ALA A 212 -0.30 -6.60 -13.27
CA ALA A 212 0.43 -6.97 -14.48
C ALA A 212 1.58 -6.00 -14.84
N LYS A 213 1.85 -5.00 -14.00
CA LYS A 213 2.98 -4.06 -14.12
C LYS A 213 3.59 -3.80 -12.74
N LYS A 214 3.57 -2.54 -12.27
CA LYS A 214 4.12 -2.14 -10.96
C LYS A 214 3.02 -2.03 -9.92
N VAL A 215 3.32 -2.35 -8.66
CA VAL A 215 2.32 -2.20 -7.58
C VAL A 215 2.35 -0.79 -7.01
N PHE A 216 3.46 -0.39 -6.39
CA PHE A 216 3.65 0.96 -5.88
C PHE A 216 4.63 1.73 -6.77
N ASN A 217 4.11 2.55 -7.68
CA ASN A 217 4.91 3.37 -8.58
C ASN A 217 5.05 4.80 -8.02
N MET A 218 6.06 5.01 -7.16
CA MET A 218 6.33 6.26 -6.46
C MET A 218 7.46 7.03 -7.16
N THR A 219 7.14 7.80 -8.19
CA THR A 219 8.13 8.54 -9.00
C THR A 219 8.44 9.94 -8.47
N GLY A 220 7.85 10.31 -7.32
CA GLY A 220 8.10 11.59 -6.67
C GLY A 220 9.54 11.79 -6.19
N ALA A 221 9.88 13.03 -5.87
CA ALA A 221 11.21 13.42 -5.43
C ALA A 221 11.57 12.89 -4.04
N THR A 222 10.62 12.91 -3.09
CA THR A 222 10.81 12.46 -1.70
C THR A 222 9.73 11.45 -1.27
N PRO A 223 9.74 10.24 -1.85
CA PRO A 223 8.76 9.22 -1.54
C PRO A 223 8.97 8.65 -0.13
N PHE A 224 7.86 8.38 0.56
CA PHE A 224 7.84 7.67 1.83
C PHE A 224 6.99 6.41 1.74
N PHE A 225 7.53 5.27 2.16
CA PHE A 225 6.82 4.00 2.21
C PHE A 225 7.06 3.36 3.57
N ALA A 226 5.98 2.99 4.27
CA ALA A 226 6.09 2.26 5.54
C ALA A 226 5.03 1.16 5.70
N THR A 227 5.47 0.05 6.28
CA THR A 227 4.58 -0.92 6.95
C THR A 227 4.67 -0.74 8.46
N GLU A 228 3.54 -0.80 9.16
CA GLU A 228 3.50 -0.73 10.62
C GLU A 228 3.40 -2.14 11.25
N ALA A 229 3.36 -2.21 12.58
CA ALA A 229 3.43 -3.47 13.31
C ALA A 229 2.24 -4.39 13.05
N GLY A 230 2.50 -5.69 12.90
CA GLY A 230 1.47 -6.70 12.64
C GLY A 230 0.84 -6.63 11.25
N SER A 231 1.20 -5.65 10.41
CA SER A 231 0.70 -5.55 9.05
C SER A 231 1.20 -6.70 8.17
N LYS A 232 0.42 -7.06 7.16
CA LYS A 232 0.71 -8.10 6.17
C LYS A 232 0.52 -7.53 4.77
N LEU A 233 1.61 -7.43 4.02
CA LEU A 233 1.61 -6.94 2.65
C LEU A 233 2.11 -8.05 1.73
N THR A 234 1.24 -8.55 0.87
CA THR A 234 1.59 -9.51 -0.18
C THR A 234 1.32 -8.88 -1.54
N THR A 235 2.30 -8.93 -2.43
CA THR A 235 2.12 -8.45 -3.80
C THR A 235 2.57 -9.48 -4.82
N THR A 236 1.94 -9.47 -5.98
CA THR A 236 2.38 -10.17 -7.19
C THR A 236 2.46 -9.17 -8.32
N SER A 237 3.65 -8.99 -8.90
CA SER A 237 3.90 -7.99 -9.95
C SER A 237 4.62 -8.61 -11.14
N VAL A 238 4.39 -8.11 -12.35
CA VAL A 238 5.26 -8.47 -13.49
C VAL A 238 6.54 -7.65 -13.44
N ASP A 239 6.44 -6.34 -13.21
CA ASP A 239 7.61 -5.47 -13.23
C ASP A 239 8.26 -5.36 -11.85
N VAL A 240 7.77 -4.42 -11.04
CA VAL A 240 8.38 -3.98 -9.78
C VAL A 240 7.28 -3.86 -8.74
N ALA A 241 7.43 -4.50 -7.58
CA ALA A 241 6.48 -4.35 -6.48
C ALA A 241 6.58 -2.95 -5.87
N LEU A 242 7.79 -2.46 -5.63
CA LEU A 242 8.04 -1.13 -5.06
C LEU A 242 9.08 -0.36 -5.87
N TYR A 243 8.64 0.71 -6.54
CA TYR A 243 9.51 1.67 -7.21
C TYR A 243 9.49 2.99 -6.44
N MET A 244 10.63 3.39 -5.88
CA MET A 244 10.77 4.66 -5.18
C MET A 244 12.18 5.26 -5.27
N ASN A 245 12.26 6.59 -5.40
CA ASN A 245 13.50 7.35 -5.20
C ASN A 245 13.70 7.69 -3.71
N GLY A 246 13.73 6.68 -2.85
CA GLY A 246 13.90 6.89 -1.40
C GLY A 246 14.23 5.60 -0.67
N LYS A 247 13.97 5.62 0.64
CA LYS A 247 14.22 4.52 1.56
C LYS A 247 12.90 3.96 2.09
N ALA A 248 12.62 2.70 1.80
CA ALA A 248 11.46 2.01 2.34
C ALA A 248 11.71 1.59 3.79
N ASN A 249 10.68 1.65 4.64
CA ASN A 249 10.73 1.12 5.99
C ASN A 249 9.72 -0.02 6.16
N PHE A 250 10.21 -1.21 6.48
CA PHE A 250 9.37 -2.35 6.81
C PHE A 250 9.36 -2.50 8.33
N GLY A 251 8.28 -2.09 8.98
CA GLY A 251 8.21 -1.95 10.43
C GLY A 251 8.38 -3.26 11.20
N ALA A 252 8.66 -3.13 12.50
CA ALA A 252 8.83 -4.28 13.39
C ALA A 252 7.57 -5.16 13.43
N ASN A 253 7.74 -6.48 13.53
CA ASN A 253 6.64 -7.46 13.52
C ASN A 253 5.71 -7.37 12.29
N SER A 254 6.12 -6.72 11.21
CA SER A 254 5.36 -6.71 9.95
C SER A 254 5.73 -7.92 9.09
N SER A 255 4.86 -8.30 8.15
CA SER A 255 5.11 -9.33 7.15
C SER A 255 4.99 -8.72 5.76
N THR A 256 6.07 -8.75 4.99
CA THR A 256 6.08 -8.30 3.60
C THR A 256 6.54 -9.44 2.71
N GLU A 257 5.74 -9.73 1.68
CA GLU A 257 6.06 -10.71 0.64
C GLU A 257 5.84 -10.08 -0.74
N PHE A 258 6.92 -9.90 -1.49
CA PHE A 258 6.84 -9.46 -2.88
C PHE A 258 7.16 -10.62 -3.82
N ASN A 259 6.19 -10.98 -4.63
CA ASN A 259 6.28 -12.01 -5.65
C ASN A 259 6.36 -11.36 -7.03
N GLN A 260 7.20 -11.93 -7.89
CA GLN A 260 7.27 -11.56 -9.28
C GLN A 260 6.73 -12.67 -10.17
N ASP A 261 5.93 -12.29 -11.16
CA ASP A 261 5.51 -13.19 -12.23
C ASP A 261 6.73 -13.76 -12.97
N ALA A 262 6.58 -14.95 -13.56
CA ALA A 262 7.64 -15.64 -14.31
C ALA A 262 8.22 -14.79 -15.46
N ASN A 263 7.45 -13.83 -15.98
CA ASN A 263 7.86 -12.96 -17.08
C ASN A 263 8.57 -11.66 -16.64
N GLY A 264 8.65 -11.39 -15.33
CA GLY A 264 9.27 -10.19 -14.81
C GLY A 264 10.78 -10.12 -15.00
N THR A 265 11.30 -8.95 -15.36
CA THR A 265 12.73 -8.76 -15.70
C THR A 265 13.43 -7.73 -14.81
N THR A 266 12.73 -6.69 -14.36
CA THR A 266 13.33 -5.47 -13.78
C THR A 266 13.73 -5.59 -12.30
N GLY A 267 13.22 -6.62 -11.62
CA GLY A 267 13.40 -6.85 -10.18
C GLY A 267 12.29 -6.27 -9.31
N LEU A 268 12.21 -6.73 -8.05
CA LEU A 268 11.06 -6.49 -7.17
C LEU A 268 11.07 -5.13 -6.47
N ILE A 269 12.24 -4.63 -6.09
CA ILE A 269 12.40 -3.36 -5.39
C ILE A 269 13.42 -2.49 -6.10
N TYR A 270 13.00 -1.26 -6.43
CA TYR A 270 13.89 -0.15 -6.72
C TYR A 270 13.76 0.89 -5.62
N ALA A 271 14.83 1.07 -4.84
CA ALA A 271 14.88 2.04 -3.75
C ALA A 271 16.24 2.74 -3.76
N SER A 272 16.29 4.00 -4.18
CA SER A 272 17.55 4.67 -4.50
C SER A 272 18.48 4.90 -3.30
N THR A 273 17.93 5.00 -2.09
CA THR A 273 18.67 5.28 -0.85
C THR A 273 18.63 4.14 0.19
N GLY A 274 18.10 2.97 -0.18
CA GLY A 274 18.17 1.73 0.60
C GLY A 274 16.83 1.24 1.13
N LEU A 275 16.88 0.43 2.18
CA LEU A 275 15.70 -0.02 2.90
C LEU A 275 16.07 -0.37 4.35
N ASP A 276 15.09 -0.26 5.25
CA ASP A 276 15.18 -0.77 6.61
C ASP A 276 14.13 -1.86 6.81
N VAL A 277 14.55 -2.98 7.38
CA VAL A 277 13.66 -4.03 7.88
C VAL A 277 13.79 -4.06 9.40
N GLY A 278 12.68 -3.84 10.08
CA GLY A 278 12.59 -3.75 11.52
C GLY A 278 12.63 -5.09 12.23
N LYS A 279 12.82 -5.01 13.54
CA LYS A 279 12.89 -6.15 14.46
C LYS A 279 11.70 -7.09 14.32
N ASP A 280 11.98 -8.38 14.31
CA ASP A 280 11.01 -9.46 14.25
C ASP A 280 10.08 -9.43 13.01
N ALA A 281 10.43 -8.65 11.97
CA ALA A 281 9.68 -8.65 10.72
C ALA A 281 9.89 -9.97 9.93
N ASN A 282 8.94 -10.31 9.08
CA ASN A 282 9.06 -11.34 8.06
C ASN A 282 9.19 -10.65 6.69
N PHE A 283 10.32 -10.83 6.02
CA PHE A 283 10.61 -10.15 4.76
C PHE A 283 10.99 -11.14 3.66
N VAL A 284 10.12 -11.28 2.66
CA VAL A 284 10.21 -12.29 1.62
C VAL A 284 10.18 -11.63 0.24
N LEU A 285 11.18 -11.93 -0.59
CA LEU A 285 11.23 -11.54 -2.00
C LEU A 285 11.38 -12.78 -2.87
N ASN A 286 10.47 -12.98 -3.81
CA ASN A 286 10.48 -14.11 -4.75
C ASN A 286 10.53 -13.59 -6.19
N GLY A 287 11.73 -13.48 -6.74
CA GLY A 287 11.95 -13.02 -8.12
C GLY A 287 11.57 -14.05 -9.17
N GLY A 288 11.14 -13.57 -10.33
CA GLY A 288 10.74 -14.41 -11.46
C GLY A 288 11.94 -15.06 -12.17
N ALA A 289 11.67 -16.03 -13.05
CA ALA A 289 12.71 -16.76 -13.77
C ALA A 289 13.58 -15.87 -14.68
N LYS A 290 13.07 -14.71 -15.10
CA LYS A 290 13.77 -13.72 -15.94
C LYS A 290 14.30 -12.52 -15.14
N SER A 291 14.11 -12.50 -13.82
CA SER A 291 14.49 -11.38 -12.97
C SER A 291 16.00 -11.24 -12.91
N VAL A 292 16.55 -10.08 -13.27
CA VAL A 292 18.01 -9.88 -13.23
C VAL A 292 18.51 -9.44 -11.85
N GLN A 293 17.63 -8.88 -11.02
CA GLN A 293 17.91 -8.56 -9.62
C GLN A 293 16.67 -8.65 -8.75
N LEU A 294 16.79 -8.82 -7.43
CA LEU A 294 15.65 -8.62 -6.50
C LEU A 294 15.57 -7.17 -6.02
N ILE A 295 16.69 -6.62 -5.55
CA ILE A 295 16.80 -5.27 -4.99
C ILE A 295 17.82 -4.45 -5.77
N LYS A 296 17.41 -3.27 -6.23
CA LYS A 296 18.27 -2.28 -6.88
C LYS A 296 18.37 -1.00 -6.05
N SER A 297 19.59 -0.57 -5.77
CA SER A 297 19.87 0.70 -5.09
C SER A 297 21.12 1.41 -5.62
N ALA A 298 21.09 2.76 -5.64
CA ALA A 298 22.14 3.57 -6.27
C ALA A 298 23.29 3.88 -5.31
N LYS A 299 23.00 4.24 -4.05
CA LYS A 299 23.98 4.46 -2.97
C LYS A 299 23.25 4.32 -1.64
N SER A 300 23.43 3.21 -0.93
CA SER A 300 22.55 2.94 0.22
C SER A 300 23.10 2.05 1.31
N VAL A 301 22.46 2.18 2.48
CA VAL A 301 22.46 1.15 3.52
C VAL A 301 21.17 0.34 3.41
N ILE A 302 21.30 -0.97 3.31
CA ILE A 302 20.22 -1.94 3.47
C ILE A 302 20.39 -2.57 4.85
N SER A 303 19.44 -2.33 5.76
CA SER A 303 19.53 -2.80 7.14
C SER A 303 18.45 -3.82 7.45
N PHE A 304 18.89 -4.98 7.97
CA PHE A 304 18.04 -6.01 8.54
C PHE A 304 18.29 -6.05 10.06
N ASN A 305 17.45 -5.34 10.82
CA ASN A 305 17.64 -5.12 12.24
C ASN A 305 16.92 -6.20 13.04
N ASP A 306 17.60 -7.26 13.49
CA ASP A 306 17.01 -8.37 14.27
C ASP A 306 15.74 -8.98 13.64
N VAL A 307 15.77 -9.25 12.34
CA VAL A 307 14.60 -9.70 11.58
C VAL A 307 14.25 -11.15 11.94
N ALA A 308 12.96 -11.49 12.04
CA ALA A 308 12.52 -12.86 12.36
C ALA A 308 12.79 -13.82 11.19
N ASN A 309 12.55 -13.35 9.96
CA ASN A 309 12.85 -14.11 8.75
C ASN A 309 13.18 -13.17 7.59
N VAL A 310 14.24 -13.49 6.86
CA VAL A 310 14.60 -12.87 5.58
C VAL A 310 14.72 -14.00 4.55
N ALA A 311 13.87 -14.00 3.52
CA ALA A 311 13.95 -15.00 2.43
C ALA A 311 14.01 -14.30 1.08
N LEU A 312 15.14 -14.42 0.38
CA LEU A 312 15.42 -13.69 -0.86
C LEU A 312 15.70 -14.67 -2.00
N THR A 313 14.65 -15.10 -2.71
CA THR A 313 14.72 -16.12 -3.75
C THR A 313 14.86 -15.50 -5.14
N SER A 314 15.97 -15.75 -5.83
CA SER A 314 16.14 -15.43 -7.26
C SER A 314 15.93 -16.68 -8.11
N ASN A 315 14.88 -16.73 -8.93
CA ASN A 315 14.63 -17.89 -9.80
C ASN A 315 15.36 -17.80 -11.15
N ASN A 316 16.15 -16.75 -11.38
CA ASN A 316 17.04 -16.65 -12.53
C ASN A 316 18.44 -17.15 -12.12
N ALA A 317 18.94 -18.18 -12.83
CA ALA A 317 20.27 -18.76 -12.58
C ALA A 317 21.43 -17.74 -12.75
N LYS A 318 21.21 -16.65 -13.48
CA LYS A 318 22.14 -15.53 -13.67
C LYS A 318 21.71 -14.26 -12.93
N GLY A 319 20.58 -14.29 -12.24
CA GLY A 319 20.01 -13.15 -11.53
C GLY A 319 20.69 -12.95 -10.19
N ASN A 320 20.81 -11.70 -9.78
CA ASN A 320 21.45 -11.32 -8.52
C ASN A 320 20.40 -11.03 -7.44
N VAL A 321 20.74 -11.16 -6.17
CA VAL A 321 19.83 -10.66 -5.12
C VAL A 321 19.92 -9.13 -5.06
N PHE A 322 21.13 -8.59 -5.07
CA PHE A 322 21.40 -7.17 -4.92
C PHE A 322 22.12 -6.59 -6.14
N TYR A 323 21.64 -5.46 -6.64
CA TYR A 323 22.36 -4.57 -7.55
C TYR A 323 22.57 -3.24 -6.83
N LEU A 324 23.79 -3.01 -6.35
CA LEU A 324 24.13 -1.87 -5.49
C LEU A 324 25.21 -1.01 -6.15
N GLY A 325 25.10 0.31 -6.04
CA GLY A 325 26.18 1.19 -6.44
C GLY A 325 27.34 1.20 -5.44
N SER A 326 28.48 1.73 -5.88
CA SER A 326 29.71 1.79 -5.09
C SER A 326 29.50 2.49 -3.74
N GLY A 327 30.09 1.92 -2.69
CA GLY A 327 29.99 2.40 -1.31
C GLY A 327 28.70 2.00 -0.58
N SER A 328 27.87 1.13 -1.16
CA SER A 328 26.67 0.60 -0.48
C SER A 328 27.03 -0.51 0.51
N PHE A 329 26.20 -0.68 1.54
CA PHE A 329 26.36 -1.69 2.58
C PHE A 329 25.05 -2.47 2.79
N VAL A 330 25.19 -3.76 3.07
CA VAL A 330 24.10 -4.62 3.54
C VAL A 330 24.47 -5.08 4.94
N GLN A 331 23.62 -4.79 5.91
CA GLN A 331 23.85 -5.08 7.32
C GLN A 331 22.77 -6.04 7.84
N PHE A 332 23.23 -7.04 8.59
CA PHE A 332 22.40 -7.98 9.33
C PHE A 332 22.82 -7.93 10.79
N ASP A 333 21.91 -7.53 11.68
CA ASP A 333 22.20 -7.42 13.12
C ASP A 333 22.13 -8.79 13.82
N SER A 334 21.40 -9.73 13.23
CA SER A 334 21.32 -11.12 13.67
C SER A 334 21.65 -12.08 12.52
N PRO A 335 22.09 -13.32 12.79
CA PRO A 335 22.29 -14.33 11.73
C PRO A 335 20.99 -14.56 10.96
N GLN A 336 21.05 -14.44 9.63
CA GLN A 336 19.90 -14.68 8.75
C GLN A 336 20.18 -15.83 7.78
N THR A 337 19.13 -16.55 7.41
CA THR A 337 19.16 -17.53 6.33
C THR A 337 18.99 -16.81 5.00
N LEU A 338 19.93 -16.95 4.07
CA LEU A 338 19.77 -16.44 2.71
C LEU A 338 19.68 -17.60 1.73
N THR A 339 18.50 -17.81 1.13
CA THR A 339 18.31 -18.83 0.10
C THR A 339 18.62 -18.25 -1.28
N LEU A 340 19.86 -18.41 -1.72
CA LEU A 340 20.24 -18.07 -3.08
C LEU A 340 19.70 -19.13 -4.05
N GLY A 341 19.07 -18.71 -5.14
CA GLY A 341 18.65 -19.63 -6.20
C GLY A 341 19.81 -20.39 -6.83
N THR A 342 19.49 -21.47 -7.55
CA THR A 342 20.48 -22.36 -8.18
C THR A 342 21.33 -21.61 -9.21
N LYS A 343 22.58 -21.30 -8.86
CA LYS A 343 23.56 -20.71 -9.79
C LYS A 343 24.27 -21.82 -10.58
N THR A 344 24.39 -21.63 -11.89
CA THR A 344 25.36 -22.35 -12.73
C THR A 344 26.42 -21.35 -13.20
N THR A 345 27.62 -21.44 -12.62
CA THR A 345 28.88 -20.75 -12.98
C THR A 345 29.10 -19.28 -12.57
N ASP A 346 30.39 -18.94 -12.44
CA ASP A 346 31.01 -17.96 -11.53
C ASP A 346 30.76 -16.47 -11.80
N ALA A 347 30.70 -15.68 -10.71
CA ALA A 347 31.11 -14.27 -10.64
C ALA A 347 31.04 -13.73 -9.20
N ILE A 348 32.00 -12.86 -8.89
CA ILE A 348 32.49 -12.35 -7.59
C ILE A 348 31.60 -11.23 -7.03
N TYR A 349 31.36 -11.22 -5.71
CA TYR A 349 30.79 -10.09 -4.97
C TYR A 349 31.67 -9.71 -3.78
N THR A 350 32.10 -8.46 -3.73
CA THR A 350 32.79 -7.89 -2.57
C THR A 350 31.77 -7.46 -1.53
N ALA A 351 31.68 -8.17 -0.40
CA ALA A 351 30.92 -7.73 0.77
C ALA A 351 31.85 -7.65 1.98
N LYS A 352 32.08 -6.44 2.47
CA LYS A 352 32.76 -6.22 3.75
C LYS A 352 31.70 -6.40 4.84
N ASN A 353 31.77 -7.53 5.57
CA ASN A 353 30.84 -8.00 6.63
C ASN A 353 29.62 -8.83 6.19
N LEU A 354 29.80 -9.87 5.37
CA LEU A 354 28.79 -10.91 5.21
C LEU A 354 28.75 -11.81 6.47
N ARG A 355 27.73 -11.68 7.31
CA ARG A 355 27.32 -12.70 8.31
C ARG A 355 26.01 -13.34 7.85
N ALA A 356 26.09 -14.17 6.82
CA ALA A 356 24.96 -14.97 6.34
C ALA A 356 25.13 -16.43 6.76
N SER A 357 24.07 -17.05 7.28
CA SER A 357 23.95 -18.51 7.30
C SER A 357 23.46 -18.92 5.90
N LEU A 358 24.36 -19.53 5.13
CA LEU A 358 24.03 -20.05 3.80
C LEU A 358 23.50 -21.47 3.99
N ALA A 359 22.18 -21.65 3.93
CA ALA A 359 21.57 -22.98 3.82
C ALA A 359 21.61 -23.39 2.35
N VAL A 360 22.58 -24.24 1.97
CA VAL A 360 22.74 -24.72 0.60
C VAL A 360 22.20 -26.14 0.49
N SER A 361 21.26 -26.39 -0.41
CA SER A 361 21.01 -27.69 -1.00
C SER A 361 21.59 -27.70 -2.42
N GLY A 362 22.87 -28.07 -2.55
CA GLY A 362 23.57 -28.08 -3.84
C GLY A 362 25.10 -28.01 -3.69
N THR A 363 25.82 -28.69 -4.56
CA THR A 363 27.21 -29.15 -4.36
C THR A 363 28.34 -28.15 -4.61
N ASN A 364 28.10 -26.86 -4.84
CA ASN A 364 29.22 -25.92 -5.08
C ASN A 364 28.90 -24.50 -4.58
N LEU A 365 29.67 -24.01 -3.60
CA LEU A 365 29.70 -22.59 -3.25
C LEU A 365 31.16 -22.11 -3.12
N SER A 366 31.53 -21.07 -3.87
CA SER A 366 32.76 -20.31 -3.69
C SER A 366 32.42 -18.90 -3.21
N VAL A 367 32.94 -18.49 -2.05
CA VAL A 367 32.91 -17.09 -1.58
C VAL A 367 34.29 -16.50 -1.82
N GLN A 368 34.41 -15.54 -2.74
CA GLN A 368 35.64 -14.77 -2.96
C GLN A 368 35.42 -13.30 -2.58
N SER A 369 36.28 -12.81 -1.70
CA SER A 369 36.39 -11.40 -1.31
C SER A 369 37.69 -10.84 -1.90
N PHE A 370 37.62 -9.74 -2.65
CA PHE A 370 38.79 -8.95 -3.04
C PHE A 370 38.56 -7.48 -2.69
N ALA A 371 39.53 -6.86 -2.02
CA ALA A 371 39.61 -5.42 -1.84
C ALA A 371 40.92 -4.93 -2.46
N ASN A 372 40.83 -4.06 -3.46
CA ASN A 372 41.98 -3.27 -3.89
C ASN A 372 42.15 -2.12 -2.88
N ASP A 373 43.34 -2.11 -2.30
CA ASP A 373 44.00 -1.06 -1.53
C ASP A 373 43.32 -0.59 -0.22
N ASN A 374 43.82 -1.20 0.87
CA ASN A 374 43.71 -0.78 2.27
C ASN A 374 42.36 -0.92 2.97
N SER A 375 42.06 -2.12 3.48
CA SER A 375 41.90 -2.37 4.93
C SER A 375 41.46 -3.82 5.22
N ILE A 376 42.20 -4.46 6.13
CA ILE A 376 42.04 -5.82 6.66
C ILE A 376 40.65 -6.01 7.28
N VAL A 377 40.01 -7.17 7.04
CA VAL A 377 38.94 -7.69 7.89
C VAL A 377 39.42 -9.01 8.49
N SER A 378 39.63 -9.00 9.79
CA SER A 378 39.84 -10.20 10.60
C SER A 378 38.50 -10.89 10.82
N TYR A 379 38.43 -12.19 10.57
CA TYR A 379 37.35 -13.04 11.05
C TYR A 379 37.71 -13.54 12.45
N ASP A 380 36.94 -13.14 13.48
CA ASP A 380 36.99 -13.82 14.78
C ASP A 380 35.90 -14.90 14.82
N PHE A 381 36.32 -16.15 14.69
CA PHE A 381 35.46 -17.34 14.74
C PHE A 381 35.16 -17.81 16.17
N LYS A 382 35.53 -17.07 17.23
CA LYS A 382 35.46 -17.57 18.61
C LYS A 382 34.08 -17.60 19.30
N SER A 383 32.98 -17.16 18.69
CA SER A 383 31.68 -17.11 19.39
C SER A 383 30.50 -17.85 18.75
N MET A 384 30.70 -18.66 17.70
CA MET A 384 29.63 -19.54 17.21
C MET A 384 29.77 -20.96 17.74
N GLY A 385 28.90 -21.30 18.68
CA GLY A 385 28.70 -22.64 19.22
C GLY A 385 28.39 -23.65 18.11
N SER A 386 29.29 -24.64 18.01
CA SER A 386 29.11 -26.04 17.60
C SER A 386 28.03 -26.39 16.57
N PHE A 387 28.47 -26.92 15.43
CA PHE A 387 27.80 -28.06 14.80
C PHE A 387 28.81 -29.15 14.41
N LYS A 388 28.44 -30.39 14.74
CA LYS A 388 29.20 -31.62 14.52
C LYS A 388 28.85 -32.15 13.12
N LEU A 389 29.85 -32.29 12.26
CA LEU A 389 29.72 -33.07 11.03
C LEU A 389 29.89 -34.54 11.39
N THR A 390 28.81 -35.32 11.31
CA THR A 390 28.93 -36.78 11.18
C THR A 390 28.99 -37.15 9.70
N LYS A 391 29.84 -38.13 9.44
CA LYS A 391 30.35 -38.57 8.15
C LYS A 391 29.29 -38.89 7.11
#